data_AF-A0AAV7I7Y0-F1
#
_entry.id   AF-A0AAV7I7Y0-F1
#
_cell.length_a   1.000
_cell.length_b   1.000
_cell.length_c   1.000
_cell.angle_alpha   90.00
_cell.angle_beta   90.00
_cell.angle_gamma   90.00
#
_symmetry.space_group_name_H-M   'P 1'
#
loop_
_entity.id
_entity.type
_entity.pdbx_description
1 polymer ?
#
loop_
_entity_poly.entity_id
_entity_poly.type
_entity_poly.pdbx_seq_one_letter_code
_entity_poly.pdbx_strand_id
1 'polypeptide(L)'
;MTLASRLSTHANLGHMDTQKQQWTLIIGNLALIQCQSMVVGLLASLAAVIFGWIPEAHFNIHHGLLLCASALVTASVASFLLGLVMVAVILLSKRMNINPDNVATPIAASLGDLTTLALLSWVASLLYRSIDNQPWIATIMIVCCLLATPVWGYIAAKNPFTKEVLNYGWSPVISAMLISSIGGLMLNFTISNYKGIAVFQLVINGVGENLIAVQESRISTSLHLEQHNGKVEKPLKICISPIDEFSSPVTYIFSYTISYLRAGQTSFTATFIVVYLLATLLQVILLLYLAQLMVVWMWSRGMDPDSSAIPYLTAAGDLLGTPLLGIAFKFFTKLVIKIQISEINRQVTSLIFSP
;
A
#
# COMPACT_ATOMS: atom_id res chain seq x y z
N MET A 1 -4.54 5.76 -2.05
CA MET A 1 -3.97 6.82 -1.18
C MET A 1 -3.78 8.15 -1.91
N THR A 2 -3.05 8.21 -3.03
CA THR A 2 -2.84 9.46 -3.83
C THR A 2 -4.12 10.20 -4.23
N LEU A 3 -5.19 9.46 -4.56
CA LEU A 3 -6.50 10.06 -4.80
C LEU A 3 -7.05 10.79 -3.57
N ALA A 4 -6.91 10.18 -2.39
CA ALA A 4 -7.43 10.71 -1.15
C ALA A 4 -6.67 11.97 -0.71
N SER A 5 -5.33 11.99 -0.82
CA SER A 5 -4.55 13.18 -0.47
C SER A 5 -4.90 14.34 -1.41
N ARG A 6 -4.85 14.14 -2.73
CA ARG A 6 -5.21 15.17 -3.73
C ARG A 6 -6.61 15.75 -3.52
N LEU A 7 -7.62 14.90 -3.37
CA LEU A 7 -9.00 15.36 -3.11
C LEU A 7 -9.10 16.10 -1.76
N SER A 8 -8.37 15.67 -0.73
CA SER A 8 -8.35 16.32 0.58
C SER A 8 -7.69 17.69 0.52
N THR A 9 -6.55 17.83 -0.16
CA THR A 9 -5.89 19.11 -0.44
C THR A 9 -6.84 20.05 -1.17
N HIS A 10 -7.48 19.59 -2.26
CA HIS A 10 -8.45 20.41 -2.98
C HIS A 10 -9.69 20.78 -2.16
N ALA A 11 -10.15 19.90 -1.27
CA ALA A 11 -11.24 20.21 -0.34
C ALA A 11 -10.83 21.31 0.65
N ASN A 12 -9.60 21.24 1.18
CA ASN A 12 -9.04 22.22 2.11
C ASN A 12 -8.74 23.58 1.43
N LEU A 13 -8.40 23.59 0.14
CA LEU A 13 -8.23 24.80 -0.66
C LEU A 13 -9.55 25.45 -1.12
N GLY A 14 -10.71 24.88 -0.78
CA GLY A 14 -12.02 25.42 -1.18
C GLY A 14 -12.43 25.10 -2.63
N HIS A 15 -11.64 24.32 -3.38
CA HIS A 15 -11.94 23.93 -4.76
C HIS A 15 -13.15 22.98 -4.91
N MET A 16 -13.76 22.57 -3.81
CA MET A 16 -14.98 21.74 -3.79
C MET A 16 -16.21 22.51 -3.28
N ASP A 17 -16.17 23.85 -3.19
CA ASP A 17 -17.29 24.66 -2.67
C ASP A 17 -18.44 24.77 -3.68
N THR A 18 -18.12 24.76 -4.98
CA THR A 18 -19.12 24.80 -6.04
C THR A 18 -19.39 23.39 -6.58
N GLN A 19 -20.66 23.00 -6.72
CA GLN A 19 -21.06 21.69 -7.27
C GLN A 19 -20.39 21.37 -8.62
N LYS A 20 -20.25 22.38 -9.50
CA LYS A 20 -19.60 22.20 -10.81
C LYS A 20 -18.12 21.82 -10.67
N GLN A 21 -17.38 22.51 -9.80
CA GLN A 21 -15.97 22.22 -9.55
C GLN A 21 -15.82 20.86 -8.87
N GLN A 22 -16.66 20.58 -7.87
CA GLN A 22 -16.69 19.29 -7.17
C GLN A 22 -16.87 18.11 -8.14
N TRP A 23 -17.89 18.13 -9.01
CA TRP A 23 -18.11 17.05 -9.98
C TRP A 23 -16.99 16.96 -11.01
N THR A 24 -16.47 18.09 -11.47
CA THR A 24 -15.32 18.11 -12.39
C THR A 24 -14.12 17.41 -11.73
N LEU A 25 -13.83 17.73 -10.49
CA LEU A 25 -12.70 17.17 -9.75
C LEU A 25 -12.87 15.67 -9.48
N ILE A 26 -14.07 15.25 -9.06
CA ILE A 26 -14.41 13.84 -8.82
C ILE A 26 -14.27 13.01 -10.11
N ILE A 27 -14.94 13.42 -11.19
CA ILE A 27 -14.95 12.66 -12.44
C ILE A 27 -13.55 12.57 -13.05
N GLY A 28 -12.80 13.68 -13.05
CA GLY A 28 -11.43 13.69 -13.56
C GLY A 28 -10.54 12.72 -12.79
N ASN A 29 -10.59 12.77 -11.46
CA ASN A 29 -9.75 11.92 -10.62
C ASN A 29 -10.15 10.44 -10.63
N LEU A 30 -11.45 10.13 -10.73
CA LEU A 30 -11.92 8.76 -10.93
C LEU A 30 -11.50 8.21 -12.30
N ALA A 31 -11.55 9.01 -13.36
CA ALA A 31 -11.06 8.60 -14.66
C ALA A 31 -9.53 8.39 -14.66
N LEU A 32 -8.79 9.29 -14.01
CA LEU A 32 -7.35 9.19 -13.88
C LEU A 32 -6.93 7.93 -13.13
N ILE A 33 -7.55 7.62 -11.99
CA ILE A 33 -7.19 6.43 -11.21
C ILE A 33 -7.53 5.15 -11.97
N GLN A 34 -8.62 5.11 -12.76
CA GLN A 34 -8.93 3.97 -13.63
C GLN A 34 -7.88 3.77 -14.72
N CYS A 35 -7.45 4.85 -15.37
CA CYS A 35 -6.38 4.80 -16.36
C CYS A 35 -5.07 4.29 -15.74
N GLN A 36 -4.65 4.89 -14.63
CA GLN A 36 -3.42 4.52 -13.94
C GLN A 36 -3.48 3.08 -13.41
N SER A 37 -4.59 2.65 -12.80
CA SER A 37 -4.70 1.31 -12.23
C SER A 37 -4.67 0.21 -13.28
N MET A 38 -5.27 0.42 -14.46
CA MET A 38 -5.20 -0.54 -15.57
C MET A 38 -3.78 -0.66 -16.12
N VAL A 39 -3.09 0.46 -16.33
CA VAL A 39 -1.69 0.46 -16.80
C VAL A 39 -0.76 -0.18 -15.78
N VAL A 40 -0.88 0.20 -14.51
CA VAL A 40 -0.06 -0.38 -13.43
C VAL A 40 -0.37 -1.85 -13.22
N GLY A 41 -1.64 -2.26 -13.28
CA GLY A 41 -2.04 -3.66 -13.19
C GLY A 41 -1.44 -4.51 -14.32
N LEU A 42 -1.40 -3.98 -15.54
CA LEU A 42 -0.73 -4.63 -16.66
C LEU A 42 0.77 -4.76 -16.42
N LEU A 43 1.45 -3.67 -16.07
CA LEU A 43 2.88 -3.69 -15.77
C LEU A 43 3.20 -4.65 -14.60
N ALA A 44 2.35 -4.71 -13.58
CA ALA A 44 2.51 -5.59 -12.42
C ALA A 44 2.42 -7.06 -12.82
N SER A 45 1.44 -7.39 -13.67
CA SER A 45 1.34 -8.76 -14.19
C SER A 45 2.55 -9.14 -15.06
N LEU A 46 3.04 -8.23 -15.91
CA LEU A 46 4.22 -8.48 -16.74
C LEU A 46 5.47 -8.68 -15.87
N ALA A 47 5.69 -7.81 -14.87
CA ALA A 47 6.79 -7.97 -13.93
C ALA A 47 6.69 -9.30 -13.16
N ALA A 48 5.50 -9.67 -12.68
CA ALA A 48 5.29 -10.92 -11.98
C ALA A 48 5.55 -12.15 -12.86
N VAL A 49 5.13 -12.13 -14.13
CA VAL A 49 5.43 -13.18 -15.11
C VAL A 49 6.94 -13.28 -15.37
N ILE A 50 7.61 -12.15 -15.60
CA ILE A 50 9.06 -12.11 -15.85
C ILE A 50 9.82 -12.66 -14.64
N PHE A 51 9.52 -12.18 -13.43
CA PHE A 51 10.20 -12.61 -12.22
C PHE A 51 9.83 -14.03 -11.79
N GLY A 52 8.64 -14.53 -12.13
CA GLY A 52 8.25 -15.93 -11.91
C GLY A 52 8.93 -16.89 -12.89
N TRP A 53 9.27 -16.43 -14.10
CA TRP A 53 9.93 -17.27 -15.11
C TRP A 53 11.44 -17.46 -14.85
N ILE A 54 12.13 -16.42 -14.35
CA ILE A 54 13.59 -16.45 -14.10
C ILE A 54 14.03 -17.64 -13.21
N PRO A 55 13.32 -18.02 -12.13
CA PRO A 55 13.71 -19.14 -11.27
C PRO A 55 13.31 -20.52 -11.82
N GLU A 56 12.15 -20.66 -12.47
CA GLU A 56 11.57 -21.98 -12.79
C GLU A 56 11.68 -22.41 -14.27
N ALA A 57 12.06 -21.51 -15.17
CA ALA A 57 12.26 -21.73 -16.61
C ALA A 57 11.06 -22.33 -17.41
N HIS A 58 9.93 -22.65 -16.78
CA HIS A 58 8.71 -23.11 -17.42
C HIS A 58 7.71 -21.97 -17.61
N PHE A 59 7.40 -21.65 -18.87
CA PHE A 59 6.41 -20.62 -19.21
C PHE A 59 5.09 -21.26 -19.62
N ASN A 60 4.04 -21.08 -18.80
CA ASN A 60 2.68 -21.49 -19.14
C ASN A 60 1.84 -20.26 -19.51
N ILE A 61 1.48 -20.18 -20.79
CA ILE A 61 0.77 -19.01 -21.34
C ILE A 61 -0.61 -18.81 -20.70
N HIS A 62 -1.30 -19.89 -20.32
CA HIS A 62 -2.62 -19.83 -19.70
C HIS A 62 -2.54 -19.24 -18.29
N HIS A 63 -1.50 -19.59 -17.53
CA HIS A 63 -1.25 -19.02 -16.21
C HIS A 63 -0.81 -17.55 -16.30
N GLY A 64 0.00 -17.20 -17.30
CA GLY A 64 0.37 -15.80 -17.57
C GLY A 64 -0.84 -14.93 -17.93
N LEU A 65 -1.73 -15.43 -18.80
CA LEU A 65 -2.98 -14.75 -19.15
C LEU A 65 -3.93 -14.63 -17.95
N LEU A 66 -4.04 -15.66 -17.12
CA LEU A 66 -4.82 -15.61 -15.88
C LEU A 66 -4.28 -14.56 -14.92
N LEU A 67 -2.96 -14.51 -14.71
CA LEU A 67 -2.33 -13.55 -13.83
C LEU A 67 -2.55 -12.11 -14.32
N CYS A 68 -2.43 -11.90 -15.63
CA CYS A 68 -2.72 -10.62 -16.27
C CYS A 68 -4.18 -10.21 -16.11
N ALA A 69 -5.13 -11.08 -16.47
CA ALA A 69 -6.55 -10.79 -16.36
C ALA A 69 -6.97 -10.51 -14.90
N SER A 70 -6.49 -11.32 -13.95
CA SER A 70 -6.80 -11.12 -12.53
C SER A 70 -6.20 -9.82 -11.99
N ALA A 71 -4.97 -9.47 -12.35
CA ALA A 71 -4.33 -8.21 -11.95
C ALA A 71 -5.05 -6.98 -12.54
N LEU A 72 -5.35 -6.95 -13.84
CA LEU A 72 -6.03 -5.81 -14.48
C LEU A 72 -7.42 -5.57 -13.89
N VAL A 73 -8.25 -6.62 -13.81
CA VAL A 73 -9.63 -6.49 -13.32
C VAL A 73 -9.64 -6.14 -11.85
N THR A 74 -8.77 -6.75 -11.05
CA THR A 74 -8.65 -6.37 -9.64
C THR A 74 -8.21 -4.92 -9.48
N ALA A 75 -7.16 -4.49 -10.17
CA ALA A 75 -6.67 -3.12 -10.08
C ALA A 75 -7.73 -2.10 -10.48
N SER A 76 -8.49 -2.36 -11.56
CA SER A 76 -9.59 -1.51 -12.00
C SER A 76 -10.74 -1.46 -10.99
N VAL A 77 -11.30 -2.63 -10.61
CA VAL A 77 -12.47 -2.71 -9.73
C VAL A 77 -12.14 -2.20 -8.32
N ALA A 78 -11.01 -2.62 -7.74
CA ALA A 78 -10.60 -2.15 -6.42
C ALA A 78 -10.40 -0.63 -6.42
N SER A 79 -9.67 -0.08 -7.40
CA SER A 79 -9.43 1.37 -7.48
C SER A 79 -10.73 2.16 -7.71
N PHE A 80 -11.70 1.60 -8.43
CA PHE A 80 -13.00 2.24 -8.65
C PHE A 80 -13.80 2.29 -7.35
N LEU A 81 -13.95 1.15 -6.68
CA LEU A 81 -14.69 1.03 -5.43
C LEU A 81 -14.06 1.90 -4.33
N LEU A 82 -12.75 1.82 -4.15
CA LEU A 82 -12.01 2.67 -3.23
C LEU A 82 -12.17 4.15 -3.61
N GLY A 83 -12.12 4.49 -4.90
CA GLY A 83 -12.33 5.86 -5.35
C GLY A 83 -13.69 6.42 -4.95
N LEU A 84 -14.76 5.63 -5.10
CA LEU A 84 -16.11 6.02 -4.68
C LEU A 84 -16.22 6.18 -3.16
N VAL A 85 -15.67 5.23 -2.40
CA VAL A 85 -15.61 5.32 -0.93
C VAL A 85 -14.86 6.59 -0.52
N MET A 86 -13.74 6.90 -1.17
CA MET A 86 -12.95 8.07 -0.82
C MET A 86 -13.66 9.38 -1.10
N VAL A 87 -14.32 9.48 -2.26
CA VAL A 87 -15.14 10.65 -2.58
C VAL A 87 -16.25 10.82 -1.53
N ALA A 88 -16.95 9.74 -1.16
CA ALA A 88 -18.01 9.80 -0.15
C ALA A 88 -17.48 10.27 1.22
N VAL A 89 -16.36 9.72 1.68
CA VAL A 89 -15.73 10.11 2.96
C VAL A 89 -15.33 11.58 2.95
N ILE A 90 -14.69 12.05 1.88
CA ILE A 90 -14.21 13.45 1.79
C ILE A 90 -15.38 14.43 1.81
N LEU A 91 -16.45 14.13 1.07
CA LEU A 91 -17.67 14.96 1.08
C LEU A 91 -18.36 14.97 2.44
N LEU A 92 -18.38 13.83 3.14
CA LEU A 92 -18.94 13.72 4.49
C LEU A 92 -18.10 14.50 5.50
N SER A 93 -16.76 14.34 5.49
CA SER A 93 -15.82 15.07 6.33
C SER A 93 -15.99 16.58 6.17
N LYS A 94 -16.11 17.05 4.92
CA LYS A 94 -16.37 18.46 4.63
C LYS A 94 -17.70 18.94 5.21
N ARG A 95 -18.78 18.16 5.05
CA ARG A 95 -20.10 18.51 5.61
C ARG A 95 -20.09 18.58 7.14
N MET A 96 -19.21 17.81 7.78
CA MET A 96 -19.02 17.79 9.23
C MET A 96 -17.97 18.79 9.73
N ASN A 97 -17.36 19.60 8.86
CA ASN A 97 -16.22 20.48 9.18
C ASN A 97 -15.03 19.76 9.83
N ILE A 98 -14.80 18.50 9.46
CA ILE A 98 -13.63 17.72 9.86
C ILE A 98 -12.63 17.75 8.71
N ASN A 99 -11.35 17.97 9.01
CA ASN A 99 -10.30 17.92 7.97
C ASN A 99 -10.30 16.53 7.30
N PRO A 100 -10.53 16.45 5.97
CA PRO A 100 -10.57 15.19 5.26
C PRO A 100 -9.25 14.40 5.32
N ASP A 101 -8.09 15.05 5.44
CA ASP A 101 -6.79 14.37 5.58
C ASP A 101 -6.74 13.41 6.78
N ASN A 102 -7.48 13.73 7.85
CA ASN A 102 -7.49 12.94 9.09
C ASN A 102 -8.42 11.73 9.05
N VAL A 103 -9.27 11.61 8.02
CA VAL A 103 -10.30 10.57 7.94
C VAL A 103 -10.18 9.80 6.62
N ALA A 104 -10.10 10.53 5.51
CA ALA A 104 -10.04 9.96 4.19
C ALA A 104 -8.74 9.17 3.98
N THR A 105 -7.59 9.79 4.20
CA THR A 105 -6.29 9.16 3.94
C THR A 105 -6.07 7.86 4.73
N PRO A 106 -6.38 7.76 6.04
CA PRO A 106 -6.30 6.48 6.77
C PRO A 106 -7.28 5.40 6.28
N ILE A 107 -8.51 5.78 5.92
CA ILE A 107 -9.51 4.84 5.38
C ILE A 107 -9.06 4.32 4.02
N ALA A 108 -8.56 5.20 3.14
CA ALA A 108 -8.04 4.84 1.82
C ALA A 108 -6.92 3.81 1.91
N ALA A 109 -6.07 3.97 2.93
CA ALA A 109 -4.88 3.18 3.12
C ALA A 109 -5.25 1.79 3.71
N SER A 110 -5.99 1.75 4.81
CA SER A 110 -6.40 0.50 5.47
C SER A 110 -7.40 -0.35 4.66
N LEU A 111 -8.35 0.27 3.97
CA LEU A 111 -9.32 -0.45 3.12
C LEU A 111 -8.70 -0.85 1.78
N GLY A 112 -7.66 -0.12 1.34
CA GLY A 112 -6.95 -0.35 0.09
C GLY A 112 -6.44 -1.77 -0.05
N ASP A 113 -5.52 -2.17 0.83
CA ASP A 113 -4.83 -3.46 0.76
C ASP A 113 -5.77 -4.64 0.98
N LEU A 114 -6.72 -4.50 1.90
CA LEU A 114 -7.72 -5.53 2.16
C LEU A 114 -8.62 -5.76 0.95
N THR A 115 -9.11 -4.70 0.31
CA THR A 115 -10.00 -4.83 -0.85
C THR A 115 -9.25 -5.37 -2.08
N THR A 116 -8.02 -4.93 -2.32
CA THR A 116 -7.21 -5.44 -3.44
C THR A 116 -6.88 -6.92 -3.26
N LEU A 117 -6.43 -7.36 -2.08
CA LEU A 117 -6.13 -8.77 -1.81
C LEU A 117 -7.38 -9.66 -1.87
N ALA A 118 -8.50 -9.21 -1.30
CA ALA A 118 -9.75 -9.96 -1.33
C ALA A 118 -10.28 -10.12 -2.77
N LEU A 119 -10.28 -9.03 -3.55
CA LEU A 119 -10.71 -9.06 -4.95
C LEU A 119 -9.73 -9.87 -5.82
N LEU A 120 -8.41 -9.73 -5.61
CA LEU A 120 -7.41 -10.51 -6.35
C LEU A 120 -7.62 -11.99 -6.12
N SER A 121 -7.73 -12.41 -4.86
CA SER A 121 -7.96 -13.80 -4.48
C SER A 121 -9.25 -14.34 -5.10
N TRP A 122 -10.33 -13.56 -5.08
CA TRP A 122 -11.61 -13.96 -5.64
C TRP A 122 -11.59 -14.07 -7.17
N VAL A 123 -11.10 -13.05 -7.88
CA VAL A 123 -11.00 -13.03 -9.35
C VAL A 123 -10.04 -14.09 -9.85
N ALA A 124 -8.87 -14.24 -9.22
CA ALA A 124 -7.90 -15.27 -9.57
C ALA A 124 -8.50 -16.68 -9.36
N SER A 125 -9.24 -16.92 -8.28
CA SER A 125 -9.91 -18.20 -8.03
C SER A 125 -10.97 -18.53 -9.08
N LEU A 126 -11.77 -17.53 -9.50
CA LEU A 126 -12.77 -17.69 -10.56
C LEU A 126 -12.13 -18.04 -11.91
N LEU A 127 -11.07 -17.32 -12.27
CA LEU A 127 -10.33 -17.56 -13.51
C LEU A 127 -9.60 -18.90 -13.48
N TYR A 128 -9.04 -19.29 -12.33
CA TYR A 128 -8.33 -20.55 -12.17
C TYR A 128 -9.24 -21.75 -12.37
N ARG A 129 -10.48 -21.69 -11.84
CA ARG A 129 -11.49 -22.74 -12.10
C ARG A 129 -11.91 -22.84 -13.57
N SER A 130 -11.70 -21.78 -14.34
CA SER A 130 -12.12 -21.68 -15.73
C SER A 130 -10.96 -21.87 -16.73
N ILE A 131 -9.73 -22.09 -16.24
CA ILE A 131 -8.51 -22.06 -17.07
C ILE A 131 -8.49 -23.15 -18.14
N ASP A 132 -8.90 -24.38 -17.78
CA ASP A 132 -8.88 -25.52 -18.71
C ASP A 132 -10.12 -25.55 -19.61
N ASN A 133 -11.28 -25.16 -19.08
CA ASN A 133 -12.56 -25.25 -19.80
C ASN A 133 -12.82 -24.06 -20.72
N GLN A 134 -12.44 -22.85 -20.31
CA GLN A 134 -12.80 -21.60 -21.00
C GLN A 134 -11.63 -20.57 -20.95
N PRO A 135 -10.48 -20.88 -21.57
CA PRO A 135 -9.28 -20.03 -21.51
C PRO A 135 -9.48 -18.64 -22.16
N TRP A 136 -10.47 -18.49 -23.03
CA TRP A 136 -10.79 -17.25 -23.73
C TRP A 136 -11.32 -16.14 -22.81
N ILE A 137 -11.87 -16.47 -21.63
CA ILE A 137 -12.41 -15.49 -20.69
C ILE A 137 -11.33 -14.49 -20.25
N ALA A 138 -10.16 -15.01 -19.87
CA ALA A 138 -9.03 -14.17 -19.44
C ALA A 138 -8.61 -13.19 -20.54
N THR A 139 -8.52 -13.68 -21.78
CA THR A 139 -8.17 -12.84 -22.94
C THR A 139 -9.21 -11.76 -23.21
N ILE A 140 -10.51 -12.09 -23.15
CA ILE A 140 -11.56 -11.08 -23.33
C ILE A 140 -11.50 -10.01 -22.24
N MET A 141 -11.31 -10.41 -20.97
CA MET A 141 -11.18 -9.46 -19.87
C MET A 141 -10.00 -8.50 -20.09
N ILE A 142 -8.84 -9.03 -20.51
CA ILE A 142 -7.67 -8.20 -20.85
C ILE A 142 -8.00 -7.23 -21.98
N VAL A 143 -8.55 -7.71 -23.10
CA VAL A 143 -8.88 -6.86 -24.25
C VAL A 143 -9.87 -5.76 -23.87
N CYS A 144 -10.91 -6.09 -23.10
CA CYS A 144 -11.88 -5.11 -22.61
C CYS A 144 -11.22 -4.02 -21.75
N CYS A 145 -10.34 -4.39 -20.81
CA CYS A 145 -9.60 -3.42 -20.01
C CYS A 145 -8.67 -2.55 -20.86
N LEU A 146 -7.93 -3.16 -21.80
CA LEU A 146 -7.03 -2.41 -22.70
C LEU A 146 -7.78 -1.39 -23.57
N LEU A 147 -8.99 -1.73 -24.04
CA LEU A 147 -9.84 -0.82 -24.79
C LEU A 147 -10.46 0.29 -23.92
N ALA A 148 -10.72 0.00 -22.64
CA ALA A 148 -11.23 0.99 -21.69
C ALA A 148 -10.16 2.01 -21.27
N THR A 149 -8.89 1.60 -21.14
CA THR A 149 -7.76 2.48 -20.73
C THR A 149 -7.69 3.81 -21.50
N PRO A 150 -7.68 3.85 -22.85
CA PRO A 150 -7.60 5.12 -23.59
C PRO A 150 -8.83 6.00 -23.40
N VAL A 151 -10.01 5.42 -23.15
CA VAL A 151 -11.24 6.17 -22.85
C VAL A 151 -11.09 6.91 -21.52
N TRP A 152 -10.63 6.21 -20.48
CA TRP A 152 -10.36 6.82 -19.18
C TRP A 152 -9.24 7.87 -19.26
N GLY A 153 -8.17 7.57 -19.98
CA GLY A 153 -7.07 8.51 -20.24
C GLY A 153 -7.54 9.78 -20.94
N TYR A 154 -8.43 9.66 -21.92
CA TYR A 154 -9.00 10.81 -22.63
C TYR A 154 -9.85 11.69 -21.71
N ILE A 155 -10.71 11.09 -20.87
CA ILE A 155 -11.54 11.82 -19.90
C ILE A 155 -10.63 12.57 -18.90
N ALA A 156 -9.58 11.91 -18.39
CA ALA A 156 -8.62 12.52 -17.47
C ALA A 156 -7.78 13.63 -18.13
N ALA A 157 -7.41 13.48 -19.41
CA ALA A 157 -6.62 14.47 -20.16
C ALA A 157 -7.39 15.77 -20.43
N LYS A 158 -8.71 15.68 -20.62
CA LYS A 158 -9.59 16.85 -20.82
C LYS A 158 -9.85 17.65 -19.56
N ASN A 159 -9.58 17.07 -18.40
CA ASN A 159 -9.90 17.69 -17.12
C ASN A 159 -8.71 18.51 -16.59
N PRO A 160 -8.90 19.80 -16.22
CA PRO A 160 -7.81 20.67 -15.81
C PRO A 160 -7.12 20.21 -14.52
N PHE A 161 -7.82 19.53 -13.61
CA PHE A 161 -7.27 19.07 -12.33
C PHE A 161 -6.42 17.80 -12.46
N THR A 162 -6.58 17.04 -13.54
CA THR A 162 -5.89 15.74 -13.70
C THR A 162 -4.94 15.68 -14.87
N LYS A 163 -5.01 16.63 -15.81
CA LYS A 163 -4.13 16.66 -16.99
C LYS A 163 -2.65 16.68 -16.61
N GLU A 164 -2.27 17.47 -15.62
CA GLU A 164 -0.87 17.56 -15.17
C GLU A 164 -0.38 16.24 -14.59
N VAL A 165 -1.19 15.63 -13.70
CA VAL A 165 -0.88 14.32 -13.11
C VAL A 165 -0.84 13.22 -14.17
N LEU A 166 -1.70 13.29 -15.19
CA LEU A 166 -1.67 12.34 -16.31
C LEU A 166 -0.41 12.51 -17.18
N ASN A 167 0.16 13.71 -17.28
CA ASN A 167 1.35 13.93 -18.11
C ASN A 167 2.65 13.57 -17.36
N TYR A 168 2.73 13.91 -16.07
CA TYR A 168 3.99 13.83 -15.31
C TYR A 168 3.98 12.81 -14.16
N GLY A 169 2.80 12.35 -13.73
CA GLY A 169 2.64 11.44 -12.59
C GLY A 169 3.03 9.98 -12.84
N TRP A 170 3.48 9.62 -14.04
CA TRP A 170 3.85 8.23 -14.36
C TRP A 170 5.14 7.77 -13.70
N SER A 171 6.13 8.66 -13.60
CA SER A 171 7.46 8.30 -13.07
C SER A 171 7.36 7.79 -11.62
N PRO A 172 6.70 8.48 -10.68
CA PRO A 172 6.49 7.98 -9.32
C PRO A 172 5.74 6.65 -9.28
N VAL A 173 4.65 6.54 -10.04
CA VAL A 173 3.77 5.38 -10.00
C VAL A 173 4.45 4.12 -10.54
N ILE A 174 5.13 4.21 -11.69
CA ILE A 174 5.82 3.06 -12.31
C ILE A 174 7.06 2.69 -11.50
N SER A 175 7.85 3.67 -11.06
CA SER A 175 9.05 3.41 -10.26
C SER A 175 8.71 2.75 -8.92
N ALA A 176 7.67 3.24 -8.24
CA ALA A 176 7.16 2.64 -7.01
C ALA A 176 6.73 1.19 -7.22
N MET A 177 5.99 0.91 -8.29
CA MET A 177 5.57 -0.44 -8.64
C MET A 177 6.76 -1.39 -8.86
N LEU A 178 7.84 -0.93 -9.53
CA LEU A 178 9.05 -1.74 -9.73
C LEU A 178 9.78 -2.03 -8.41
N ILE A 179 9.91 -1.01 -7.55
CA ILE A 179 10.53 -1.15 -6.23
C ILE A 179 9.72 -2.11 -5.35
N SER A 180 8.39 -1.94 -5.30
CA SER A 180 7.48 -2.83 -4.57
C SER A 180 7.55 -4.27 -5.09
N SER A 181 7.70 -4.46 -6.41
CA SER A 181 7.89 -5.80 -7.00
C SER A 181 9.16 -6.49 -6.47
N ILE A 182 10.26 -5.76 -6.26
CA ILE A 182 11.47 -6.30 -5.62
C ILE A 182 11.18 -6.71 -4.17
N GLY A 183 10.44 -5.88 -3.42
CA GLY A 183 9.95 -6.22 -2.08
C GLY A 183 9.13 -7.51 -2.08
N GLY A 184 8.23 -7.69 -3.05
CA GLY A 184 7.44 -8.90 -3.25
C GLY A 184 8.30 -10.15 -3.50
N LEU A 185 9.42 -10.04 -4.23
CA LEU A 185 10.35 -11.17 -4.40
C LEU A 185 11.09 -11.53 -3.12
N MET A 186 11.52 -10.53 -2.36
CA MET A 186 12.11 -10.76 -1.03
C MET A 186 11.10 -11.43 -0.09
N LEU A 187 9.82 -11.08 -0.21
CA LEU A 187 8.75 -11.68 0.57
C LEU A 187 8.54 -13.14 0.18
N ASN A 188 8.48 -13.46 -1.12
CA ASN A 188 8.39 -14.84 -1.60
C ASN A 188 9.52 -15.72 -1.05
N PHE A 189 10.76 -15.22 -1.09
CA PHE A 189 11.91 -15.89 -0.48
C PHE A 189 11.73 -16.06 1.04
N THR A 190 11.14 -15.09 1.73
CA THR A 190 10.97 -15.18 3.18
C THR A 190 9.82 -16.12 3.57
N ILE A 191 8.73 -16.16 2.80
CA ILE A 191 7.59 -17.09 2.98
C ILE A 191 8.04 -18.55 2.83
N SER A 192 8.93 -18.85 1.88
CA SER A 192 9.45 -20.21 1.72
C SER A 192 10.30 -20.67 2.91
N ASN A 193 10.87 -19.74 3.68
CA ASN A 193 11.67 -20.02 4.86
C ASN A 193 10.86 -20.01 6.17
N TYR A 194 9.79 -19.20 6.26
CA TYR A 194 9.00 -19.03 7.48
C TYR A 194 7.49 -19.01 7.17
N LYS A 195 6.80 -20.08 7.55
CA LYS A 195 5.34 -20.19 7.38
C LYS A 195 4.61 -19.12 8.22
N GLY A 196 3.57 -18.52 7.64
CA GLY A 196 2.72 -17.53 8.32
C GLY A 196 3.23 -16.09 8.28
N ILE A 197 4.43 -15.82 7.73
CA ILE A 197 4.99 -14.47 7.65
C ILE A 197 4.14 -13.49 6.82
N ALA A 198 3.44 -13.99 5.79
CA ALA A 198 2.63 -13.18 4.89
C ALA A 198 1.55 -12.36 5.62
N VAL A 199 0.98 -12.89 6.70
CA VAL A 199 -0.04 -12.18 7.49
C VAL A 199 0.59 -11.01 8.24
N PHE A 200 1.81 -11.16 8.75
CA PHE A 200 2.54 -10.09 9.43
C PHE A 200 3.07 -9.03 8.48
N GLN A 201 3.35 -9.41 7.22
CA GLN A 201 3.74 -8.47 6.17
C GLN A 201 2.61 -7.48 5.88
N LEU A 202 1.37 -7.97 5.75
CA LEU A 202 0.20 -7.10 5.55
C LEU A 202 0.07 -6.06 6.66
N VAL A 203 0.41 -6.44 7.90
CA VAL A 203 0.24 -5.53 9.04
C VAL A 203 1.42 -4.58 9.19
N ILE A 204 2.66 -5.05 8.95
CA ILE A 204 3.84 -4.19 9.07
C ILE A 204 3.80 -3.07 8.00
N ASN A 205 3.46 -3.42 6.77
CA ASN A 205 3.26 -2.47 5.68
C ASN A 205 2.00 -1.64 5.91
N GLY A 206 0.88 -2.27 6.27
CA GLY A 206 -0.35 -1.55 6.58
C GLY A 206 -0.17 -0.47 7.65
N VAL A 207 0.50 -0.76 8.77
CA VAL A 207 0.73 0.26 9.81
C VAL A 207 1.68 1.36 9.31
N GLY A 208 2.84 0.99 8.74
CA GLY A 208 3.84 1.96 8.30
C GLY A 208 3.38 2.86 7.15
N GLU A 209 2.75 2.27 6.15
CA GLU A 209 2.32 2.94 4.93
C GLU A 209 1.06 3.79 5.14
N ASN A 210 0.14 3.33 5.99
CA ASN A 210 -1.03 4.15 6.33
C ASN A 210 -0.60 5.40 7.09
N LEU A 211 0.29 5.24 8.07
CA LEU A 211 0.80 6.34 8.87
C LEU A 211 1.54 7.36 8.01
N ILE A 212 2.41 6.86 7.12
CA ILE A 212 3.21 7.74 6.27
C ILE A 212 2.37 8.47 5.24
N ALA A 213 1.32 7.83 4.70
CA ALA A 213 0.41 8.47 3.76
C ALA A 213 -0.38 9.61 4.41
N VAL A 214 -0.88 9.41 5.64
CA VAL A 214 -1.55 10.48 6.42
C VAL A 214 -0.59 11.63 6.66
N GLN A 215 0.64 11.29 7.04
CA GLN A 215 1.63 12.28 7.38
C GLN A 215 2.09 13.09 6.17
N GLU A 216 2.33 12.42 5.04
CA GLU A 216 2.62 13.03 3.74
C GLU A 216 1.48 13.98 3.33
N SER A 217 0.22 13.52 3.38
CA SER A 217 -0.99 14.29 3.04
C SER A 217 -1.04 15.60 3.84
N ARG A 218 -0.76 15.55 5.14
CA ARG A 218 -0.77 16.74 6.01
C ARG A 218 0.33 17.73 5.65
N ILE A 219 1.56 17.25 5.40
CA ILE A 219 2.68 18.12 5.02
C ILE A 219 2.36 18.79 3.68
N SER A 220 1.94 18.01 2.70
CA SER A 220 1.57 18.48 1.37
C SER A 220 0.45 19.52 1.41
N THR A 221 -0.66 19.22 2.11
CA THR A 221 -1.76 20.19 2.31
C THR A 221 -1.27 21.48 2.96
N SER A 222 -0.40 21.38 3.98
CA SER A 222 0.11 22.58 4.66
C SER A 222 0.95 23.48 3.73
N LEU A 223 1.78 22.87 2.88
CA LEU A 223 2.57 23.57 1.88
C LEU A 223 1.70 24.26 0.84
N HIS A 224 0.66 23.57 0.34
CA HIS A 224 -0.31 24.13 -0.59
C HIS A 224 -1.09 25.30 0.02
N LEU A 225 -1.49 25.22 1.29
CA LEU A 225 -2.16 26.31 2.01
C LEU A 225 -1.24 27.52 2.23
N GLU A 226 0.04 27.31 2.55
CA GLU A 226 1.03 28.39 2.71
C GLU A 226 1.29 29.12 1.39
N GLN A 227 1.45 28.37 0.29
CA GLN A 227 1.59 28.93 -1.05
C GLN A 227 0.33 29.69 -1.47
N HIS A 228 -0.85 29.13 -1.25
CA HIS A 228 -2.13 29.78 -1.56
C HIS A 228 -2.31 31.10 -0.77
N ASN A 229 -1.84 31.14 0.48
CA ASN A 229 -1.95 32.31 1.35
C ASN A 229 -0.77 33.31 1.21
N GLY A 230 0.16 33.08 0.28
CA GLY A 230 1.30 33.98 0.01
C GLY A 230 2.35 34.06 1.13
N LYS A 231 2.41 33.07 2.03
CA LYS A 231 3.38 33.03 3.14
C LYS A 231 4.54 32.08 2.79
N VAL A 232 5.59 32.58 2.13
CA VAL A 232 6.75 31.75 1.72
C VAL A 232 8.01 32.25 2.41
N GLU A 233 8.19 32.05 3.73
CA GLU A 233 9.45 32.47 4.38
C GLU A 233 9.98 31.61 5.54
N LYS A 234 9.43 30.44 5.88
CA LYS A 234 10.05 29.60 6.91
C LYS A 234 10.25 28.16 6.45
N PRO A 235 11.44 27.56 6.67
CA PRO A 235 11.58 26.12 6.55
C PRO A 235 10.66 25.51 7.61
N LEU A 236 9.69 24.73 7.13
CA LEU A 236 8.72 24.00 7.94
C LEU A 236 9.46 23.15 8.97
N LYS A 237 9.49 23.62 10.24
CA LYS A 237 9.85 22.80 11.40
C LYS A 237 8.67 21.90 11.73
N ILE A 238 8.47 20.87 10.92
CA ILE A 238 7.49 19.82 11.21
C ILE A 238 8.19 18.83 12.13
N CYS A 239 8.25 19.15 13.42
CA CYS A 239 8.61 18.19 14.45
C CYS A 239 7.40 17.30 14.69
N ILE A 240 7.42 16.10 14.15
CA ILE A 240 6.41 15.09 14.48
C ILE A 240 7.08 14.02 15.29
N SER A 241 6.61 13.90 16.51
CA SER A 241 6.97 12.81 17.39
C SER A 241 6.33 11.54 16.82
N PRO A 242 7.13 10.50 16.52
CA PRO A 242 6.61 9.18 16.13
C PRO A 242 5.58 8.62 17.13
N ILE A 243 5.60 9.11 18.37
CA ILE A 243 4.79 8.70 19.52
C ILE A 243 3.31 9.13 19.39
N ASP A 244 3.03 10.33 18.84
CA ASP A 244 1.66 10.83 18.69
C ASP A 244 0.91 10.06 17.61
N GLU A 245 1.63 9.59 16.60
CA GLU A 245 1.07 8.85 15.47
C GLU A 245 0.95 7.35 15.75
N PHE A 246 1.85 6.80 16.57
CA PHE A 246 1.73 5.43 17.09
C PHE A 246 0.49 5.25 17.99
N SER A 247 0.02 6.32 18.65
CA SER A 247 -1.22 6.34 19.45
C SER A 247 -2.49 6.45 18.60
N SER A 248 -2.41 6.43 17.26
CA SER A 248 -3.60 6.48 16.43
C SER A 248 -4.47 5.22 16.64
N PRO A 249 -5.81 5.36 16.62
CA PRO A 249 -6.73 4.22 16.72
C PRO A 249 -6.45 3.13 15.68
N VAL A 250 -5.88 3.51 14.53
CA VAL A 250 -5.54 2.62 13.42
C VAL A 250 -4.51 1.56 13.84
N THR A 251 -3.48 1.94 14.61
CA THR A 251 -2.47 1.02 15.12
C THR A 251 -3.07 0.01 16.11
N TYR A 252 -3.99 0.47 16.98
CA TYR A 252 -4.68 -0.40 17.94
C TYR A 252 -5.67 -1.36 17.27
N ILE A 253 -6.41 -0.88 16.25
CA ILE A 253 -7.32 -1.71 15.45
C ILE A 253 -6.53 -2.78 14.68
N PHE A 254 -5.38 -2.43 14.10
CA PHE A 254 -4.51 -3.41 13.41
C PHE A 254 -3.91 -4.45 14.37
N SER A 255 -3.45 -4.03 15.56
CA SER A 255 -2.95 -4.94 16.60
C SER A 255 -4.05 -5.88 17.14
N TYR A 256 -5.27 -5.37 17.29
CA TYR A 256 -6.45 -6.17 17.61
C TYR A 256 -6.79 -7.16 16.49
N THR A 257 -6.68 -6.72 15.23
CA THR A 257 -6.90 -7.56 14.04
C THR A 257 -5.85 -8.67 13.94
N ILE A 258 -4.56 -8.42 14.23
CA ILE A 258 -3.54 -9.49 14.38
C ILE A 258 -3.93 -10.49 15.45
N SER A 259 -4.40 -9.99 16.60
CA SER A 259 -4.77 -10.84 17.73
C SER A 259 -5.96 -11.76 17.41
N TYR A 260 -6.85 -11.30 16.52
CA TYR A 260 -8.02 -12.03 16.02
C TYR A 260 -7.70 -12.94 14.83
N LEU A 261 -6.83 -12.51 13.91
CA LEU A 261 -6.31 -13.28 12.77
C LEU A 261 -5.31 -14.37 13.19
N ARG A 262 -5.53 -14.99 14.36
CA ARG A 262 -4.81 -16.13 14.91
C ARG A 262 -5.05 -17.40 14.06
N ALA A 263 -4.80 -17.30 12.77
CA ALA A 263 -4.86 -18.36 11.78
C ALA A 263 -3.58 -19.19 11.86
N GLY A 264 -3.63 -20.27 12.66
CA GLY A 264 -2.82 -21.45 12.43
C GLY A 264 -1.44 -21.51 13.09
N GLN A 265 -1.37 -22.22 14.22
CA GLN A 265 -0.26 -23.08 14.69
C GLN A 265 1.16 -22.53 14.87
N THR A 266 1.42 -21.22 14.88
CA THR A 266 2.67 -20.69 15.46
C THR A 266 2.40 -20.22 16.88
N SER A 267 3.07 -20.81 17.88
CA SER A 267 2.95 -20.39 19.29
C SER A 267 3.34 -18.91 19.40
N PHE A 268 2.34 -18.04 19.55
CA PHE A 268 2.45 -16.60 19.76
C PHE A 268 3.09 -16.30 21.11
N THR A 269 4.38 -16.57 21.26
CA THR A 269 5.12 -16.25 22.48
C THR A 269 5.23 -14.73 22.60
N ALA A 270 5.02 -14.17 23.79
CA ALA A 270 5.13 -12.73 24.04
C ALA A 270 6.43 -12.13 23.48
N THR A 271 7.52 -12.90 23.50
CA THR A 271 8.81 -12.54 22.93
C THR A 271 8.76 -12.24 21.42
N PHE A 272 8.03 -13.04 20.63
CA PHE A 272 7.88 -12.78 19.20
C PHE A 272 7.14 -11.46 18.96
N ILE A 273 6.05 -11.23 19.70
CA ILE A 273 5.24 -10.01 19.60
C ILE A 273 6.11 -8.78 19.89
N VAL A 274 6.95 -8.81 20.94
CA VAL A 274 7.86 -7.70 21.26
C VAL A 274 8.85 -7.44 20.13
N VAL A 275 9.50 -8.47 19.59
CA VAL A 275 10.47 -8.33 18.49
C VAL A 275 9.80 -7.78 17.22
N TYR A 276 8.60 -8.29 16.90
CA TYR A 276 7.79 -7.82 15.77
C TYR A 276 7.39 -6.35 15.93
N LEU A 277 6.93 -5.94 17.11
CA LEU A 277 6.56 -4.54 17.39
C LEU A 277 7.78 -3.62 17.29
N LEU A 278 8.96 -4.04 17.74
CA LEU A 278 10.20 -3.27 17.58
C LEU A 278 10.59 -3.11 16.11
N ALA A 279 10.46 -4.17 15.31
CA ALA A 279 10.72 -4.11 13.87
C ALA A 279 9.74 -3.17 13.16
N THR A 280 8.45 -3.23 13.52
CA THR A 280 7.39 -2.35 13.01
C THR A 280 7.67 -0.89 13.37
N LEU A 281 8.02 -0.62 14.63
CA LEU A 281 8.36 0.72 15.09
C LEU A 281 9.58 1.27 14.34
N LEU A 282 10.61 0.45 14.14
CA LEU A 282 11.79 0.85 13.37
C LEU A 282 11.43 1.19 11.92
N GLN A 283 10.61 0.38 11.25
CA GLN A 283 10.12 0.66 9.91
C GLN A 283 9.38 2.02 9.87
N VAL A 284 8.44 2.23 10.80
CA VAL A 284 7.66 3.47 10.90
C VAL A 284 8.57 4.70 11.05
N ILE A 285 9.55 4.64 11.97
CA ILE A 285 10.49 5.75 12.20
C ILE A 285 11.28 6.08 10.92
N LEU A 286 11.78 5.05 10.22
CA LEU A 286 12.51 5.23 8.97
C LEU A 286 11.62 5.84 7.88
N LEU A 287 10.38 5.38 7.74
CA LEU A 287 9.43 5.92 6.77
C LEU A 287 9.09 7.38 7.06
N LEU A 288 8.77 7.72 8.32
CA LEU A 288 8.50 9.10 8.76
C LEU A 288 9.64 10.05 8.41
N TYR A 289 10.88 9.62 8.67
CA TYR A 289 12.06 10.38 8.30
C TYR A 289 12.19 10.57 6.78
N LEU A 290 11.98 9.50 6.01
CA LEU A 290 12.00 9.55 4.54
C LEU A 290 10.92 10.48 3.98
N ALA A 291 9.70 10.49 4.52
CA ALA A 291 8.65 11.39 4.03
C ALA A 291 8.99 12.85 4.24
N GLN A 292 9.52 13.22 5.42
CA GLN A 292 9.91 14.61 5.66
C GLN A 292 10.95 15.08 4.65
N LEU A 293 11.98 14.26 4.40
CA LEU A 293 13.00 14.58 3.41
C LEU A 293 12.41 14.66 2.00
N MET A 294 11.61 13.66 1.62
CA MET A 294 11.16 13.53 0.24
C MET A 294 10.10 14.57 -0.13
N VAL A 295 9.15 14.88 0.76
CA VAL A 295 8.13 15.90 0.51
C VAL A 295 8.77 17.28 0.37
N VAL A 296 9.67 17.65 1.29
CA VAL A 296 10.37 18.94 1.22
C VAL A 296 11.26 19.01 -0.03
N TRP A 297 11.96 17.92 -0.35
CA TRP A 297 12.78 17.86 -1.56
C TRP A 297 11.93 17.98 -2.82
N MET A 298 10.80 17.28 -2.91
CA MET A 298 9.88 17.37 -4.06
C MET A 298 9.32 18.78 -4.22
N TRP A 299 8.88 19.37 -3.11
CA TRP A 299 8.37 20.73 -3.08
C TRP A 299 9.42 21.74 -3.56
N SER A 300 10.67 21.61 -3.09
CA SER A 300 11.78 22.48 -3.52
C SER A 300 12.11 22.39 -5.01
N ARG A 301 11.67 21.31 -5.67
CA ARG A 301 11.83 21.07 -7.11
C ARG A 301 10.58 21.42 -7.92
N GLY A 302 9.54 21.97 -7.28
CA GLY A 302 8.27 22.30 -7.93
C GLY A 302 7.45 21.08 -8.33
N MET A 303 7.72 19.91 -7.73
CA MET A 303 6.92 18.71 -7.92
C MET A 303 5.83 18.65 -6.86
N ASP A 304 4.59 18.38 -7.26
CA ASP A 304 3.46 18.19 -6.34
C ASP A 304 3.63 16.88 -5.54
N PRO A 305 3.82 16.96 -4.21
CA PRO A 305 4.03 15.79 -3.38
C PRO A 305 2.76 14.92 -3.25
N ASP A 306 1.55 15.50 -3.31
CA ASP A 306 0.29 14.73 -3.28
C ASP A 306 0.20 13.66 -4.37
N SER A 307 0.79 13.97 -5.53
CA SER A 307 0.76 13.11 -6.71
C SER A 307 1.97 12.17 -6.79
N SER A 308 3.06 12.49 -6.09
CA SER A 308 4.38 11.90 -6.35
C SER A 308 5.02 11.24 -5.14
N ALA A 309 4.75 11.72 -3.92
CA ALA A 309 5.47 11.28 -2.73
C ALA A 309 4.93 9.94 -2.20
N ILE A 310 3.61 9.82 -2.07
CA ILE A 310 2.96 8.60 -1.56
C ILE A 310 3.44 7.33 -2.28
N PRO A 311 3.47 7.25 -3.63
CA PRO A 311 3.91 6.02 -4.31
C PRO A 311 5.30 5.55 -3.87
N TYR A 312 6.29 6.45 -3.82
CA TYR A 312 7.64 6.08 -3.41
C TYR A 312 7.72 5.70 -1.93
N LEU A 313 6.99 6.38 -1.06
CA LEU A 313 6.98 6.08 0.38
C LEU A 313 6.33 4.73 0.66
N THR A 314 5.24 4.39 -0.03
CA THR A 314 4.62 3.05 0.00
C THR A 314 5.60 2.00 -0.49
N ALA A 315 6.26 2.21 -1.64
CA ALA A 315 7.23 1.25 -2.15
C ALA A 315 8.47 1.08 -1.25
N ALA A 316 8.90 2.15 -0.57
CA ALA A 316 9.93 2.08 0.46
C ALA A 316 9.43 1.29 1.68
N GLY A 317 8.15 1.41 2.03
CA GLY A 317 7.48 0.59 3.05
C GLY A 317 7.59 -0.89 2.74
N ASP A 318 7.14 -1.30 1.55
CA ASP A 318 7.25 -2.68 1.07
C ASP A 318 8.69 -3.23 1.13
N LEU A 319 9.65 -2.43 0.66
CA LEU A 319 11.06 -2.83 0.58
C LEU A 319 11.74 -2.89 1.95
N LEU A 320 11.37 -2.03 2.90
CA LEU A 320 11.94 -2.01 4.26
C LEU A 320 11.25 -3.02 5.19
N GLY A 321 9.93 -3.15 5.11
CA GLY A 321 9.15 -4.01 6.00
C GLY A 321 9.49 -5.47 5.83
N THR A 322 9.64 -5.92 4.59
CA THR A 322 9.96 -7.33 4.26
C THR A 322 11.26 -7.84 4.91
N PRO A 323 12.44 -7.21 4.73
CA PRO A 323 13.67 -7.66 5.35
C PRO A 323 13.65 -7.49 6.87
N LEU A 324 13.05 -6.43 7.42
CA LEU A 324 12.90 -6.24 8.87
C LEU A 324 12.09 -7.38 9.49
N LEU A 325 10.99 -7.77 8.84
CA LEU A 325 10.16 -8.90 9.25
C LEU A 325 10.92 -10.22 9.14
N GLY A 326 11.65 -10.44 8.05
CA GLY A 326 12.49 -11.63 7.88
C GLY A 326 13.57 -11.76 8.97
N ILE A 327 14.19 -10.64 9.38
CA ILE A 327 15.15 -10.61 10.49
C ILE A 327 14.47 -10.95 11.81
N ALA A 328 13.28 -10.40 12.07
CA ALA A 328 12.50 -10.70 13.28
C ALA A 328 12.17 -12.20 13.40
N PHE A 329 11.70 -12.82 12.31
CA PHE A 329 11.41 -14.26 12.26
C PHE A 329 12.66 -15.11 12.43
N LYS A 330 13.77 -14.74 11.79
CA LYS A 330 15.05 -15.43 11.94
C LYS A 330 15.57 -15.38 13.37
N PHE A 331 15.49 -14.21 14.01
CA PHE A 331 15.87 -14.02 15.40
C PHE A 331 15.02 -14.88 16.34
N PHE A 332 13.69 -14.84 16.18
CA PHE A 332 12.78 -15.62 16.99
C PHE A 332 13.01 -17.13 16.84
N THR A 333 13.18 -17.62 15.61
CA THR A 333 13.43 -19.04 15.35
C THR A 333 14.71 -19.52 16.05
N LYS A 334 15.79 -18.74 15.97
CA LYS A 334 17.04 -19.04 16.69
C LYS A 334 16.87 -19.05 18.20
N LEU A 335 16.08 -18.11 18.75
CA LEU A 335 15.82 -18.02 20.18
C LEU A 335 15.04 -19.25 20.68
N VAL A 336 13.99 -19.66 19.97
CA VAL A 336 13.18 -20.85 20.31
C VAL A 336 14.04 -22.11 20.29
N ILE A 337 14.86 -22.32 19.25
CA ILE A 337 15.78 -23.46 19.17
C ILE A 337 16.73 -23.47 20.39
N LYS A 338 17.28 -22.32 20.76
CA LYS A 338 18.18 -22.21 21.92
C LYS A 338 17.48 -22.55 23.24
N ILE A 339 16.23 -22.11 23.42
CA ILE A 339 15.42 -22.44 24.61
C ILE A 339 15.13 -23.94 24.64
N GLN A 340 14.70 -24.53 23.52
CA GLN A 340 14.41 -25.96 23.42
C GLN A 340 15.65 -26.83 23.76
N ILE A 341 16.83 -26.45 23.25
CA ILE A 341 18.09 -27.13 23.58
C ILE A 341 18.41 -26.99 25.07
N SER A 342 18.18 -25.80 25.66
CA SER A 342 18.37 -25.58 27.09
C SER A 342 17.40 -26.42 27.95
N GLU A 343 16.15 -26.57 27.52
CA GLU A 343 15.12 -27.39 28.16
C GLU A 343 15.49 -28.88 28.10
N ILE A 344 15.89 -29.37 26.93
CA ILE A 344 16.37 -30.75 26.73
C ILE A 344 17.61 -31.00 27.60
N ASN A 345 18.58 -30.09 27.62
CA ASN A 345 19.75 -30.22 28.47
C ASN A 345 19.38 -30.26 29.96
N ARG A 346 18.39 -29.49 30.42
CA ARG A 346 17.86 -29.58 31.79
C ARG A 346 17.19 -30.92 32.06
N GLN A 347 16.35 -31.41 31.15
CA GLN A 347 15.68 -32.71 31.29
C GLN A 347 16.69 -33.87 31.33
N VAL A 348 17.69 -33.86 30.42
CA VAL A 348 18.77 -34.84 30.40
C VAL A 348 19.59 -34.79 31.69
N THR A 349 19.95 -33.58 32.16
CA THR A 349 20.64 -33.43 33.45
C THR A 349 19.79 -33.95 34.61
N SER A 350 18.49 -33.66 34.65
CA SER A 350 17.61 -34.20 35.69
C SER A 350 17.47 -35.72 35.63
N LEU A 351 17.48 -36.33 34.46
CA LEU A 351 17.43 -37.79 34.30
C LEU A 351 18.76 -38.47 34.70
N ILE A 352 19.90 -37.83 34.43
CA ILE A 352 21.23 -38.36 34.79
C ILE A 352 21.49 -38.23 36.30
N PHE A 353 20.97 -37.19 36.95
CA PHE A 353 21.24 -36.88 38.36
C PHE A 353 20.04 -37.11 39.29
N SER A 354 19.00 -37.83 38.84
CA SER A 354 17.95 -38.32 39.74
C SER A 354 18.46 -39.54 40.53
N PRO A 355 18.33 -39.55 41.86
CA PRO A 355 18.86 -40.61 42.73
C PRO A 355 18.15 -41.96 42.58
#